data_AF-A0A2V5Y6E9-F1
#
_entry.id   AF-A0A2V5Y6E9-F1
#
_cell.length_a   1.000
_cell.length_b   1.000
_cell.length_c   1.000
_cell.angle_alpha   90.00
_cell.angle_beta   90.00
_cell.angle_gamma   90.00
#
_symmetry.space_group_name_H-M   'P 1'
#
loop_
_entity.id
_entity.type
_entity.pdbx_description
1 polymer ?
#
loop_
_entity_poly.entity_id
_entity_poly.type
_entity_poly.pdbx_seq_one_letter_code
_entity_poly.pdbx_strand_id
1 'polypeptide(L)'
;MVAFVIGSAFAKSVTAGTVTFVSPCECQGQKSGSRWPAKTDPSSVPLDKSTIQSVTPSQIYEWKGPEPNVPLTPKTDTRIAAEQKWYNLTARLVSVKVEADGDITLVLQDADSKKAGSVNAEIPVGPEWCELRKVVFGWTTQSFPFSFKASQRLELREQHVITVTGKALFDVDHASADRSNRRTKPKKYSVWEIHPVMALHVDQ
;
A
#
# COMPACT_ATOMS: atom_id res chain seq x y z
N MET A 1 -2.49 47.19 -31.46
CA MET A 1 -2.14 45.87 -32.03
C MET A 1 -1.45 45.08 -30.92
N VAL A 2 -1.97 43.90 -30.59
CA VAL A 2 -1.71 43.16 -29.35
C VAL A 2 -0.33 42.52 -29.37
N ALA A 3 0.50 42.78 -28.35
CA ALA A 3 1.78 42.11 -28.15
C ALA A 3 1.53 40.70 -27.59
N PHE A 4 1.91 39.68 -28.34
CA PHE A 4 1.81 38.27 -27.93
C PHE A 4 3.05 37.92 -27.10
N VAL A 5 2.91 37.86 -25.78
CA VAL A 5 3.95 37.32 -24.89
C VAL A 5 3.77 35.81 -24.86
N ILE A 6 4.65 35.08 -25.55
CA ILE A 6 4.72 33.62 -25.46
C ILE A 6 5.39 33.29 -24.12
N GLY A 7 4.58 33.12 -23.08
CA GLY A 7 5.04 32.56 -21.82
C GLY A 7 5.37 31.08 -22.00
N SER A 8 6.66 30.77 -22.16
CA SER A 8 7.14 29.38 -22.05
C SER A 8 6.84 28.87 -20.64
N ALA A 9 5.83 28.03 -20.51
CA ALA A 9 5.61 27.23 -19.32
C ALA A 9 6.75 26.21 -19.21
N PHE A 10 7.78 26.53 -18.43
CA PHE A 10 8.69 25.52 -17.92
C PHE A 10 7.85 24.56 -17.06
N ALA A 11 7.54 23.39 -17.61
CA ALA A 11 7.07 22.27 -16.81
C ALA A 11 8.11 22.05 -15.71
N LYS A 12 7.76 22.38 -14.45
CA LYS A 12 8.58 22.02 -13.29
C LYS A 12 8.72 20.51 -13.32
N SER A 13 9.87 20.03 -13.77
CA SER A 13 10.31 18.67 -13.50
C SER A 13 10.29 18.51 -11.99
N VAL A 14 9.35 17.72 -11.48
CA VAL A 14 9.32 17.35 -10.07
C VAL A 14 10.49 16.39 -9.90
N THR A 15 11.67 16.92 -9.59
CA THR A 15 12.75 16.10 -9.06
C THR A 15 12.19 15.36 -7.85
N ALA A 16 12.18 14.03 -7.92
CA ALA A 16 11.77 13.19 -6.80
C ALA A 16 12.61 13.60 -5.58
N GLY A 17 11.93 14.12 -4.56
CA GLY A 17 12.59 14.51 -3.31
C GLY A 17 13.19 13.28 -2.67
N THR A 18 14.36 13.42 -2.06
CA THR A 18 14.90 12.37 -1.20
C THR A 18 13.96 12.21 -0.01
N VAL A 19 13.58 10.97 0.27
CA VAL A 19 12.79 10.58 1.43
C VAL A 19 13.73 9.88 2.41
N THR A 20 13.65 10.27 3.67
CA THR A 20 14.51 9.77 4.75
C THR A 20 13.65 9.15 5.84
N PHE A 21 13.84 7.86 6.06
CA PHE A 21 13.29 7.20 7.23
C PHE A 21 14.28 7.43 8.38
N VAL A 22 13.86 8.21 9.38
CA VAL A 22 14.68 8.59 10.54
C VAL A 22 14.60 7.53 11.63
N SER A 23 13.43 6.92 11.78
CA SER A 23 13.16 5.80 12.66
C SER A 23 11.98 4.99 12.10
N PRO A 24 11.60 3.86 12.70
CA PRO A 24 10.38 3.17 12.33
C PRO A 24 9.13 4.08 12.32
N CYS A 25 9.08 5.11 13.15
CA CYS A 25 7.89 5.93 13.36
C CYS A 25 7.98 7.32 12.71
N GLU A 26 9.13 7.66 12.13
CA GLU A 26 9.37 8.97 11.54
C GLU A 26 9.95 8.84 10.14
N CYS A 27 9.26 9.48 9.19
CA CYS A 27 9.70 9.68 7.82
C CYS A 27 9.73 11.19 7.54
N GLN A 28 10.75 11.63 6.82
CA GLN A 28 10.95 13.01 6.40
C GLN A 28 11.06 13.10 4.87
N GLY A 29 10.56 14.19 4.30
CA GLY A 29 10.59 14.44 2.85
C GLY A 29 9.50 13.71 2.05
N GLN A 30 8.67 12.91 2.73
CA GLN A 30 7.51 12.25 2.14
C GLN A 30 6.45 13.25 1.68
N LYS A 31 5.65 12.85 0.69
CA LYS A 31 4.50 13.60 0.20
C LYS A 31 3.26 12.74 0.32
N SER A 32 2.14 13.34 0.69
CA SER A 32 0.85 12.63 0.66
C SER A 32 0.61 12.09 -0.76
N GLY A 33 0.34 10.79 -0.85
CA GLY A 33 -0.04 10.11 -2.08
C GLY A 33 -1.45 10.48 -2.55
N SER A 34 -1.89 9.88 -3.65
CA SER A 34 -3.28 10.00 -4.08
C SER A 34 -4.20 9.31 -3.06
N ARG A 35 -5.44 9.82 -2.97
CA ARG A 35 -6.47 9.28 -2.05
C ARG A 35 -5.97 9.09 -0.62
N TRP A 36 -5.08 9.97 -0.15
CA TRP A 36 -4.43 9.87 1.15
C TRP A 36 -5.40 9.65 2.32
N PRO A 37 -6.57 10.31 2.39
CA PRO A 37 -7.54 10.06 3.47
C PRO A 37 -8.06 8.62 3.53
N ALA A 38 -8.17 7.94 2.38
CA ALA A 38 -8.54 6.51 2.35
C ALA A 38 -7.35 5.64 2.78
N LYS A 39 -6.14 5.97 2.31
CA LYS A 39 -4.89 5.26 2.65
C LYS A 39 -4.55 5.36 4.15
N THR A 40 -4.87 6.48 4.79
CA THR A 40 -4.63 6.71 6.23
C THR A 40 -5.90 6.69 7.07
N ASP A 41 -6.88 5.87 6.73
CA ASP A 41 -8.12 5.70 7.50
C ASP A 41 -7.81 5.10 8.90
N PRO A 42 -8.01 5.84 10.01
CA PRO A 42 -7.63 5.39 11.35
C PRO A 42 -8.68 4.49 12.01
N SER A 43 -9.70 4.03 11.28
CA SER A 43 -10.75 3.14 11.81
C SER A 43 -10.14 1.95 12.55
N SER A 44 -10.58 1.70 13.77
CA SER A 44 -10.13 0.55 14.55
C SER A 44 -10.63 -0.77 13.96
N VAL A 45 -9.83 -1.84 14.10
CA VAL A 45 -10.26 -3.20 13.76
C VAL A 45 -11.56 -3.55 14.51
N PRO A 46 -12.59 -4.08 13.84
CA PRO A 46 -13.84 -4.46 14.47
C PRO A 46 -13.63 -5.47 15.61
N LEU A 47 -14.30 -5.25 16.75
CA LEU A 47 -14.26 -6.19 17.88
C LEU A 47 -14.98 -7.51 17.54
N ASP A 48 -16.08 -7.42 16.79
CA ASP A 48 -16.79 -8.59 16.30
C ASP A 48 -16.04 -9.19 15.10
N LYS A 49 -15.31 -10.28 15.37
CA LYS A 49 -14.52 -11.00 14.37
C LYS A 49 -15.37 -11.57 13.22
N SER A 50 -16.68 -11.77 13.41
CA SER A 50 -17.55 -12.27 12.33
C SER A 50 -17.71 -11.26 11.19
N THR A 51 -17.43 -9.99 11.45
CA THR A 51 -17.45 -8.91 10.44
C THR A 51 -16.16 -8.85 9.61
N ILE A 52 -15.15 -9.64 9.96
CA ILE A 52 -13.84 -9.67 9.29
C ILE A 52 -13.77 -10.93 8.43
N GLN A 53 -13.68 -10.74 7.11
CA GLN A 53 -13.64 -11.85 6.18
C GLN A 53 -12.20 -12.37 6.01
N SER A 54 -11.97 -13.66 6.28
CA SER A 54 -10.69 -14.30 5.98
C SER A 54 -10.56 -14.59 4.48
N VAL A 55 -9.42 -14.21 3.90
CA VAL A 55 -9.09 -14.40 2.49
C VAL A 55 -7.62 -14.76 2.29
N THR A 56 -7.28 -15.35 1.14
CA THR A 56 -5.91 -15.58 0.68
C THR A 56 -5.49 -14.54 -0.36
N PRO A 57 -4.19 -14.31 -0.59
CA PRO A 57 -3.71 -13.44 -1.66
C PRO A 57 -4.27 -13.83 -3.04
N SER A 58 -4.34 -15.13 -3.35
CA SER A 58 -4.93 -15.61 -4.60
C SER A 58 -6.41 -15.28 -4.75
N GLN A 59 -7.19 -15.29 -3.66
CA GLN A 59 -8.60 -14.87 -3.72
C GLN A 59 -8.74 -13.38 -4.03
N ILE A 60 -7.94 -12.52 -3.39
CA ILE A 60 -7.91 -11.08 -3.70
C ILE A 60 -7.43 -10.85 -5.13
N TYR A 61 -6.43 -11.60 -5.57
CA TYR A 61 -5.92 -11.53 -6.94
C TYR A 61 -6.99 -11.89 -7.98
N GLU A 62 -7.97 -12.73 -7.66
CA GLU A 62 -9.10 -13.04 -8.56
C GLU A 62 -10.31 -12.11 -8.42
N TRP A 63 -10.27 -11.12 -7.52
CA TRP A 63 -11.36 -10.14 -7.43
C TRP A 63 -11.50 -9.34 -8.72
N LYS A 64 -12.76 -8.98 -9.04
CA LYS A 64 -13.06 -8.00 -10.09
C LYS A 64 -12.67 -6.61 -9.61
N GLY A 65 -12.27 -5.75 -10.55
CA GLY A 65 -12.13 -4.33 -10.26
C GLY A 65 -13.48 -3.66 -9.97
N PRO A 66 -13.47 -2.42 -9.44
CA PRO A 66 -14.67 -1.61 -9.29
C PRO A 66 -15.38 -1.41 -10.63
N GLU A 67 -16.71 -1.45 -10.61
CA GLU A 67 -17.54 -1.22 -11.79
C GLU A 67 -17.22 0.14 -12.46
N PRO A 68 -17.35 0.28 -13.78
CA PRO A 68 -17.00 1.51 -14.50
C PRO A 68 -17.77 2.76 -14.02
N ASN A 69 -19.00 2.58 -13.53
CA ASN A 69 -19.85 3.67 -13.05
C ASN A 69 -19.48 4.15 -11.63
N VAL A 70 -18.58 3.48 -10.92
CA VAL A 70 -18.09 3.94 -9.62
C VAL A 70 -17.19 5.16 -9.83
N PRO A 71 -17.43 6.33 -9.21
CA PRO A 71 -16.63 7.53 -9.40
C PRO A 71 -15.30 7.47 -8.62
N LEU A 72 -14.45 6.50 -8.98
CA LEU A 72 -13.16 6.27 -8.38
C LEU A 72 -12.04 6.88 -9.23
N THR A 73 -11.33 7.85 -8.68
CA THR A 73 -10.19 8.56 -9.29
C THR A 73 -9.09 8.76 -8.26
N PRO A 74 -7.86 9.13 -8.65
CA PRO A 74 -6.79 9.49 -7.71
C PRO A 74 -7.16 10.64 -6.74
N LYS A 75 -8.20 11.41 -7.05
CA LYS A 75 -8.70 12.53 -6.22
C LYS A 75 -9.91 12.16 -5.35
N THR A 76 -10.36 10.90 -5.42
CA THR A 76 -11.51 10.45 -4.62
C THR A 76 -11.04 10.12 -3.21
N ASP A 77 -11.23 11.06 -2.29
CA ASP A 77 -10.76 10.95 -0.90
C ASP A 77 -11.56 9.94 -0.06
N THR A 78 -12.79 9.64 -0.46
CA THR A 78 -13.65 8.68 0.25
C THR A 78 -13.46 7.25 -0.25
N ARG A 79 -13.63 6.29 0.65
CA ARG A 79 -13.72 4.87 0.32
C ARG A 79 -15.03 4.57 -0.42
N ILE A 80 -14.97 3.68 -1.41
CA ILE A 80 -16.16 3.08 -2.02
C ILE A 80 -16.69 1.94 -1.14
N ALA A 81 -17.93 1.48 -1.38
CA ALA A 81 -18.54 0.43 -0.55
C ALA A 81 -17.69 -0.86 -0.43
N ALA A 82 -17.02 -1.26 -1.52
CA ALA A 82 -16.12 -2.42 -1.50
C ALA A 82 -14.88 -2.20 -0.61
N GLU A 83 -14.40 -0.96 -0.48
CA GLU A 83 -13.24 -0.58 0.33
C GLU A 83 -13.57 -0.42 1.81
N GLN A 84 -14.84 -0.51 2.21
CA GLN A 84 -15.26 -0.45 3.63
C GLN A 84 -15.21 -1.82 4.32
N LYS A 85 -15.03 -2.90 3.54
CA LYS A 85 -15.01 -4.27 4.06
C LYS A 85 -13.68 -4.58 4.74
N TRP A 86 -13.76 -5.30 5.86
CA TRP A 86 -12.62 -5.74 6.64
C TRP A 86 -12.19 -7.15 6.27
N TYR A 87 -10.89 -7.36 6.19
CA TYR A 87 -10.30 -8.62 5.78
C TYR A 87 -9.17 -9.03 6.72
N ASN A 88 -9.06 -10.34 6.91
CA ASN A 88 -7.85 -11.00 7.39
C ASN A 88 -7.19 -11.72 6.23
N LEU A 89 -5.92 -11.41 5.98
CA LEU A 89 -5.15 -11.95 4.88
C LEU A 89 -3.94 -12.71 5.44
N THR A 90 -4.03 -14.04 5.48
CA THR A 90 -2.92 -14.91 5.87
C THR A 90 -2.07 -15.25 4.65
N ALA A 91 -0.77 -14.94 4.72
CA ALA A 91 0.11 -14.97 3.57
C ALA A 91 1.58 -15.14 3.94
N ARG A 92 2.35 -15.67 3.01
CA ARG A 92 3.81 -15.60 3.04
C ARG A 92 4.26 -14.19 2.65
N LEU A 93 5.10 -13.58 3.47
CA LEU A 93 5.78 -12.34 3.15
C LEU A 93 6.93 -12.62 2.18
N VAL A 94 6.89 -12.04 0.98
CA VAL A 94 7.91 -12.28 -0.07
C VAL A 94 8.82 -11.08 -0.33
N SER A 95 8.40 -9.88 0.06
CA SER A 95 9.21 -8.67 -0.02
C SER A 95 8.65 -7.61 0.91
N VAL A 96 9.54 -6.80 1.48
CA VAL A 96 9.20 -5.53 2.12
C VAL A 96 9.81 -4.41 1.31
N LYS A 97 9.05 -3.34 1.07
CA LYS A 97 9.51 -2.13 0.38
C LYS A 97 9.06 -0.91 1.18
N VAL A 98 9.83 0.16 1.09
CA VAL A 98 9.39 1.49 1.51
C VAL A 98 9.18 2.37 0.27
N GLU A 99 8.15 3.20 0.30
CA GLU A 99 7.73 4.07 -0.80
C GLU A 99 7.89 5.55 -0.42
N ALA A 100 7.91 6.43 -1.43
CA ALA A 100 8.22 7.86 -1.25
C ALA A 100 7.13 8.66 -0.49
N ASP A 101 5.94 8.10 -0.33
CA ASP A 101 4.88 8.62 0.53
C ASP A 101 5.06 8.23 2.01
N GLY A 102 6.06 7.40 2.32
CA GLY A 102 6.40 6.97 3.67
C GLY A 102 5.79 5.63 4.07
N ASP A 103 5.03 5.01 3.17
CA ASP A 103 4.38 3.73 3.42
C ASP A 103 5.41 2.59 3.41
N ILE A 104 5.12 1.57 4.22
CA ILE A 104 5.80 0.27 4.13
C ILE A 104 4.87 -0.68 3.37
N THR A 105 5.29 -1.11 2.19
CA THR A 105 4.58 -2.11 1.39
C THR A 105 5.09 -3.51 1.73
N LEU A 106 4.18 -4.35 2.22
CA LEU A 106 4.35 -5.80 2.33
C LEU A 106 3.83 -6.45 1.04
N VAL A 107 4.68 -7.21 0.36
CA VAL A 107 4.25 -8.02 -0.80
C VAL A 107 3.94 -9.42 -0.31
N LEU A 108 2.70 -9.85 -0.56
CA LEU A 108 2.12 -11.07 0.00
C LEU A 108 1.75 -12.07 -1.10
N GLN A 109 2.05 -13.34 -0.85
CA GLN A 109 1.65 -14.49 -1.69
C GLN A 109 1.02 -15.57 -0.82
N ASP A 110 0.24 -16.48 -1.42
CA ASP A 110 -0.35 -17.60 -0.69
C ASP A 110 0.71 -18.32 0.15
N ALA A 111 0.36 -18.70 1.38
CA ALA A 111 1.29 -19.30 2.34
C ALA A 111 1.92 -20.60 1.81
N ASP A 112 1.17 -21.40 1.05
CA ASP A 112 1.65 -22.62 0.38
C ASP A 112 2.41 -22.35 -0.92
N SER A 113 2.38 -21.11 -1.42
CA SER A 113 2.99 -20.62 -2.65
C SER A 113 2.62 -21.41 -3.91
N LYS A 114 1.47 -22.11 -3.91
CA LYS A 114 1.01 -22.91 -5.05
C LYS A 114 0.26 -22.10 -6.10
N LYS A 115 -0.33 -20.97 -5.70
CA LYS A 115 -1.14 -20.12 -6.58
C LYS A 115 -0.39 -18.85 -6.96
N ALA A 116 -0.64 -18.39 -8.18
CA ALA A 116 -0.05 -17.19 -8.72
C ALA A 116 -0.74 -15.92 -8.20
N GLY A 117 0.00 -14.81 -8.26
CA GLY A 117 -0.50 -13.48 -7.88
C GLY A 117 0.19 -12.97 -6.63
N SER A 118 0.32 -11.65 -6.53
CA SER A 118 0.82 -10.98 -5.34
C SER A 118 -0.12 -9.84 -4.98
N VAL A 119 -0.31 -9.64 -3.69
CA VAL A 119 -1.17 -8.60 -3.14
C VAL A 119 -0.32 -7.73 -2.24
N ASN A 120 -0.49 -6.42 -2.34
CA ASN A 120 0.15 -5.50 -1.41
C ASN A 120 -0.68 -5.38 -0.14
N ALA A 121 0.01 -5.21 0.98
CA ALA A 121 -0.57 -4.70 2.21
C ALA A 121 0.33 -3.57 2.72
N GLU A 122 -0.23 -2.40 2.96
CA GLU A 122 0.57 -1.18 3.21
C GLU A 122 0.31 -0.61 4.60
N ILE A 123 1.39 -0.20 5.25
CA ILE A 123 1.40 0.40 6.59
C ILE A 123 1.81 1.87 6.45
N PRO A 124 0.90 2.83 6.67
CA PRO A 124 1.22 4.23 6.55
C PRO A 124 2.24 4.72 7.57
N VAL A 125 2.81 5.91 7.34
CA VAL A 125 3.56 6.64 8.35
C VAL A 125 2.59 7.40 9.27
N GLY A 126 2.78 7.27 10.58
CA GLY A 126 1.99 7.96 11.59
C GLY A 126 2.10 7.32 12.96
N PRO A 127 1.74 8.04 14.04
CA PRO A 127 1.77 7.51 15.40
C PRO A 127 0.88 6.27 15.56
N GLU A 128 -0.24 6.19 14.83
CA GLU A 128 -1.19 5.07 14.85
C GLU A 128 -0.55 3.75 14.39
N TRP A 129 0.43 3.82 13.48
CA TRP A 129 1.07 2.65 12.88
C TRP A 129 2.49 2.38 13.40
N CYS A 130 3.00 3.22 14.31
CA CYS A 130 4.38 3.17 14.81
C CYS A 130 4.79 1.77 15.32
N GLU A 131 3.95 1.09 16.11
CA GLU A 131 4.26 -0.24 16.63
C GLU A 131 4.29 -1.32 15.52
N LEU A 132 3.36 -1.27 14.57
CA LEU A 132 3.38 -2.17 13.41
C LEU A 132 4.65 -1.96 12.57
N ARG A 133 5.04 -0.71 12.36
CA ARG A 133 6.27 -0.36 11.65
C ARG A 133 7.51 -0.88 12.37
N LYS A 134 7.59 -0.75 13.70
CA LYS A 134 8.69 -1.32 14.51
C LYS A 134 8.82 -2.82 14.31
N VAL A 135 7.69 -3.55 14.36
CA VAL A 135 7.65 -4.99 14.10
C VAL A 135 8.21 -5.31 12.71
N VAL A 136 7.70 -4.66 11.67
CA VAL A 136 8.15 -4.93 10.28
C VAL A 136 9.61 -4.57 10.07
N PHE A 137 10.09 -3.44 10.60
CA PHE A 137 11.49 -3.07 10.49
C PHE A 137 12.41 -4.02 11.27
N GLY A 138 11.94 -4.59 12.38
CA GLY A 138 12.66 -5.62 13.13
C GLY A 138 12.97 -6.87 12.29
N TRP A 139 12.17 -7.17 11.28
CA TRP A 139 12.40 -8.27 10.33
C TRP A 139 13.44 -7.95 9.25
N THR A 140 13.94 -6.72 9.20
CA THR A 140 14.85 -6.27 8.13
C THR A 140 16.26 -6.00 8.63
N THR A 141 17.25 -6.05 7.74
CA THR A 141 18.65 -5.71 8.05
C THR A 141 18.90 -4.19 8.09
N GLN A 142 17.87 -3.38 7.79
CA GLN A 142 18.00 -1.94 7.64
C GLN A 142 18.39 -1.25 8.96
N SER A 143 19.31 -0.29 8.86
CA SER A 143 19.67 0.63 9.94
C SER A 143 19.15 2.03 9.63
N PHE A 144 18.80 2.78 10.68
CA PHE A 144 18.31 4.15 10.56
C PHE A 144 19.39 5.18 10.97
N PRO A 145 19.38 6.39 10.39
CA PRO A 145 18.53 6.83 9.30
C PRO A 145 18.97 6.25 7.95
N PHE A 146 18.06 6.15 6.99
CA PHE A 146 18.40 5.80 5.61
C PHE A 146 17.52 6.57 4.62
N SER A 147 18.01 6.75 3.39
CA SER A 147 17.37 7.62 2.40
C SER A 147 17.30 7.00 1.01
N PHE A 148 16.22 7.31 0.30
CA PHE A 148 15.96 6.86 -1.07
C PHE A 148 15.15 7.91 -1.85
N LYS A 149 14.96 7.72 -3.16
CA LYS A 149 14.27 8.71 -4.02
C LYS A 149 12.85 8.35 -4.42
N ALA A 150 12.56 7.07 -4.63
CA ALA A 150 11.26 6.60 -5.13
C ALA A 150 10.73 5.45 -4.28
N SER A 151 11.45 4.33 -4.28
CA SER A 151 11.24 3.24 -3.35
C SER A 151 12.52 2.48 -3.11
N GLN A 152 12.56 1.74 -2.01
CA GLN A 152 13.67 0.87 -1.66
C GLN A 152 13.11 -0.46 -1.16
N ARG A 153 13.55 -1.56 -1.79
CA ARG A 153 13.32 -2.90 -1.25
C ARG A 153 14.24 -3.11 -0.06
N LEU A 154 13.69 -3.62 1.03
CA LEU A 154 14.44 -3.96 2.24
C LEU A 154 14.79 -5.45 2.22
N GLU A 155 15.97 -5.77 2.75
CA GLU A 155 16.41 -7.15 2.92
C GLU A 155 15.81 -7.72 4.20
N LEU A 156 15.14 -8.87 4.06
CA LEU A 156 14.53 -9.62 5.16
C LEU A 156 15.58 -10.50 5.84
N ARG A 157 15.58 -10.54 7.16
CA ARG A 157 16.43 -11.42 7.99
C ARG A 157 16.00 -12.87 7.89
N GLU A 158 14.70 -13.09 7.83
CA GLU A 158 14.08 -14.41 7.79
C GLU A 158 12.74 -14.37 7.05
N GLN A 159 12.16 -15.54 6.85
CA GLN A 159 10.89 -15.67 6.17
C GLN A 159 9.74 -15.71 7.17
N HIS A 160 8.65 -14.98 6.87
CA HIS A 160 7.47 -14.95 7.72
C HIS A 160 6.23 -15.40 6.96
N VAL A 161 5.37 -16.17 7.65
CA VAL A 161 3.94 -16.26 7.34
C VAL A 161 3.24 -15.34 8.32
N ILE A 162 2.42 -14.45 7.80
CA ILE A 162 1.75 -13.42 8.59
C ILE A 162 0.28 -13.38 8.24
N THR A 163 -0.52 -12.96 9.22
CA THR A 163 -1.89 -12.54 9.00
C THR A 163 -1.97 -11.03 9.19
N VAL A 164 -2.35 -10.30 8.13
CA VAL A 164 -2.62 -8.86 8.21
C VAL A 164 -4.13 -8.61 8.26
N THR A 165 -4.55 -7.64 9.06
CA THR A 165 -5.94 -7.20 9.16
C THR A 165 -6.04 -5.76 8.68
N GLY A 166 -7.00 -5.48 7.81
CA GLY A 166 -7.25 -4.12 7.33
C GLY A 166 -8.44 -4.07 6.38
N LYS A 167 -8.66 -2.88 5.82
CA LYS A 167 -9.68 -2.68 4.79
C LYS A 167 -9.08 -2.85 3.40
N ALA A 168 -9.89 -3.31 2.45
CA ALA A 168 -9.50 -3.31 1.05
C ALA A 168 -9.35 -1.87 0.52
N LEU A 169 -8.41 -1.65 -0.39
CA LEU A 169 -8.25 -0.42 -1.17
C LEU A 169 -8.02 -0.80 -2.63
N PHE A 170 -8.67 -0.10 -3.57
CA PHE A 170 -8.32 -0.22 -4.98
C PHE A 170 -7.34 0.89 -5.36
N ASP A 171 -6.08 0.52 -5.61
CA ASP A 171 -5.03 1.48 -5.92
C ASP A 171 -5.13 1.98 -7.38
N VAL A 172 -5.94 3.01 -7.56
CA VAL A 172 -6.21 3.64 -8.86
C VAL A 172 -4.97 4.13 -9.59
N ASP A 173 -3.88 4.46 -8.89
CA ASP A 173 -2.64 4.92 -9.54
C ASP A 173 -1.92 3.78 -10.28
N HIS A 174 -2.19 2.54 -9.88
CA HIS A 174 -1.63 1.34 -10.51
C HIS A 174 -2.60 0.57 -11.40
N ALA A 175 -3.86 0.99 -11.44
CA ALA A 175 -4.91 0.41 -12.27
C ALA A 175 -4.71 0.72 -13.76
N SER A 176 -5.12 -0.20 -14.63
CA SER A 176 -5.37 0.11 -16.04
C SER A 176 -6.68 0.90 -16.21
N ALA A 177 -6.87 1.53 -17.38
CA ALA A 177 -8.06 2.33 -17.67
C ALA A 177 -9.38 1.53 -17.60
N ASP A 178 -9.33 0.23 -17.87
CA ASP A 178 -10.47 -0.69 -17.74
C ASP A 178 -10.76 -1.11 -16.28
N ARG A 179 -9.97 -0.59 -15.33
CA ARG A 179 -10.00 -0.93 -13.90
C ARG A 179 -9.88 -2.42 -13.62
N SER A 180 -9.23 -3.19 -14.48
CA SER A 180 -8.93 -4.58 -14.18
C SER A 180 -8.10 -4.69 -12.89
N ASN A 181 -8.23 -5.80 -12.17
CA ASN A 181 -7.45 -6.06 -10.96
C ASN A 181 -6.01 -6.52 -11.28
N ARG A 182 -5.40 -5.99 -12.33
CA ARG A 182 -4.02 -6.28 -12.72
C ARG A 182 -3.27 -4.96 -12.79
N ARG A 183 -2.22 -4.83 -11.98
CA ARG A 183 -1.37 -3.64 -12.06
C ARG A 183 -0.76 -3.56 -13.45
N THR A 184 -0.63 -2.34 -13.96
CA THR A 184 0.07 -2.10 -15.23
C THR A 184 1.52 -2.56 -15.15
N LYS A 185 2.18 -2.32 -14.00
CA LYS A 185 3.50 -2.84 -13.63
C LYS A 185 3.63 -2.98 -12.10
N PRO A 186 4.16 -4.10 -11.58
CA PRO A 186 4.39 -5.38 -12.26
C PRO A 186 3.07 -6.15 -12.51
N LYS A 187 2.97 -6.84 -13.66
CA LYS A 187 1.72 -7.49 -14.11
C LYS A 187 1.17 -8.63 -13.22
N LYS A 188 2.00 -9.16 -12.31
CA LYS A 188 1.61 -10.26 -11.39
C LYS A 188 0.99 -9.75 -10.08
N TYR A 189 0.76 -8.45 -9.96
CA TYR A 189 0.22 -7.85 -8.74
C TYR A 189 -1.25 -7.47 -8.95
N SER A 190 -2.05 -7.66 -7.91
CA SER A 190 -3.40 -7.11 -7.84
C SER A 190 -3.36 -5.58 -7.68
N VAL A 191 -4.41 -4.94 -8.15
CA VAL A 191 -4.67 -3.51 -7.88
C VAL A 191 -5.38 -3.37 -6.54
N TRP A 192 -6.24 -4.34 -6.18
CA TRP A 192 -6.73 -4.47 -4.82
C TRP A 192 -5.58 -4.77 -3.86
N GLU A 193 -5.56 -4.06 -2.74
CA GLU A 193 -4.59 -4.20 -1.65
C GLU A 193 -5.28 -4.07 -0.29
N ILE A 194 -4.57 -4.38 0.78
CA ILE A 194 -4.98 -4.05 2.15
C ILE A 194 -4.28 -2.76 2.56
N HIS A 195 -5.03 -1.67 2.72
CA HIS A 195 -4.46 -0.36 3.03
C HIS A 195 -5.49 0.50 3.75
N PRO A 196 -5.23 0.96 5.00
CA PRO A 196 -4.08 0.60 5.81
C PRO A 196 -4.20 -0.79 6.43
N VAL A 197 -3.05 -1.40 6.71
CA VAL A 197 -2.93 -2.50 7.67
C VAL A 197 -3.11 -1.93 9.07
N MET A 198 -4.04 -2.50 9.82
CA MET A 198 -4.44 -2.05 11.17
C MET A 198 -4.09 -3.07 12.25
N ALA A 199 -3.85 -4.33 11.89
CA ALA A 199 -3.25 -5.31 12.78
C ALA A 199 -2.38 -6.30 12.00
N LEU A 200 -1.41 -6.88 12.69
CA LEU A 200 -0.50 -7.86 12.13
C LEU A 200 -0.21 -8.94 13.17
N HIS A 201 -0.28 -10.20 12.74
CA HIS A 201 0.09 -11.36 13.53
C HIS A 201 1.12 -12.19 12.75
N VAL A 202 2.13 -12.72 13.44
CA VAL A 202 3.10 -13.66 12.85
C VAL A 202 2.61 -15.06 13.18
N ASP A 203 2.31 -15.84 12.14
CA ASP A 203 1.91 -17.23 12.29
C ASP A 203 3.19 -18.07 12.47
N GLN A 204 3.33 -18.74 13.61
CA GLN A 204 4.45 -19.64 13.93
C GLN A 204 4.29 -21.01 13.28
#